data_AF-W0JR37-F1
#
_entry.id   AF-W0JR37-F1
#
_cell.length_a   1.000
_cell.length_b   1.000
_cell.length_c   1.000
_cell.angle_alpha   90.00
_cell.angle_beta   90.00
_cell.angle_gamma   90.00
#
_symmetry.space_group_name_H-M   'P 1'
#
loop_
_entity.id
_entity.type
_entity.pdbx_description
1 polymer ?
#
loop_
_entity_poly.entity_id
_entity_poly.type
_entity_poly.pdbx_seq_one_letter_code
_entity_poly.pdbx_strand_id
1 'polypeptide(L)'
;MSEDIEPADLQRDLDRIKDAMGIAERYENAPEQWLLFGVLIAVGCALSQFVVLERLPGYWFFVIWFGLFGAFGGALYWRSDSRSWGPGSEAPNVGFQILVVYAGAFAVQFVTAPFLPDLGYLSMTAYVLGLVLVMLGIAYVVAGETLKAYHIRDRDRYALHAGGALMAGLGIAIPNVEPLHEWGFAAFGPLYLVYATVTYLMLTRT
;
A
#
# COMPACT_ATOMS: atom_id res chain seq x y z
N MET A 1 10.70 -18.29 49.97
CA MET A 1 9.51 -18.48 49.12
C MET A 1 9.85 -17.91 47.77
N SER A 2 10.28 -18.75 46.82
CA SER A 2 10.13 -18.40 45.42
C SER A 2 8.63 -18.50 45.16
N GLU A 3 8.01 -17.38 44.85
CA GLU A 3 6.65 -17.36 44.32
C GLU A 3 6.74 -18.17 43.02
N ASP A 4 6.17 -19.37 42.99
CA ASP A 4 6.17 -20.22 41.79
C ASP A 4 5.30 -19.52 40.76
N ILE A 5 5.96 -18.78 39.87
CA ILE A 5 5.30 -18.11 38.76
C ILE A 5 4.89 -19.20 37.78
N GLU A 6 3.59 -19.46 37.68
CA GLU A 6 3.06 -20.43 36.73
C GLU A 6 3.35 -19.97 35.29
N PRO A 7 4.00 -20.80 34.46
CA PRO A 7 4.34 -20.44 33.09
C PRO A 7 3.12 -19.99 32.25
N ALA A 8 1.94 -20.52 32.58
CA ALA A 8 0.68 -20.17 31.92
C ALA A 8 0.26 -18.72 32.16
N ASP A 9 0.49 -18.18 33.35
CA ASP A 9 0.16 -16.80 33.70
C ASP A 9 1.12 -15.82 33.02
N LEU A 10 2.42 -16.15 32.99
CA LEU A 10 3.43 -15.40 32.22
C LEU A 10 3.10 -15.36 30.73
N GLN A 11 2.64 -16.48 30.16
CA GLN A 11 2.29 -16.56 28.75
C GLN A 11 1.04 -15.74 28.44
N ARG A 12 0.06 -15.75 29.34
CA ARG A 12 -1.14 -14.93 29.25
C ARG A 12 -0.85 -13.43 29.34
N ASP A 13 0.02 -13.03 30.26
CA ASP A 13 0.44 -11.64 30.40
C ASP A 13 1.31 -11.17 29.22
N LEU A 14 2.19 -12.05 28.70
CA LEU A 14 2.95 -11.80 27.47
C LEU A 14 2.04 -11.63 26.26
N ASP A 15 1.01 -12.47 26.11
CA ASP A 15 0.05 -12.35 25.02
C ASP A 15 -0.76 -11.05 25.15
N ARG A 16 -1.12 -10.65 26.37
CA ARG A 16 -1.78 -9.37 26.65
C ARG A 16 -0.92 -8.16 26.33
N ILE A 17 0.39 -8.23 26.59
CA ILE A 17 1.37 -7.19 26.24
C ILE A 17 1.62 -7.15 24.72
N LYS A 18 1.69 -8.31 24.07
CA LYS A 18 1.85 -8.41 22.61
C LYS A 18 0.64 -7.85 21.88
N ASP A 19 -0.57 -8.22 22.30
CA ASP A 19 -1.83 -7.72 21.71
C ASP A 19 -2.05 -6.21 21.95
N ALA A 20 -1.36 -5.63 22.94
CA ALA A 20 -1.36 -4.19 23.19
C ALA A 20 -0.41 -3.40 22.27
N MET A 21 0.52 -4.08 21.56
CA MET A 21 1.50 -3.42 20.70
C MET A 21 0.89 -3.10 19.34
N GLY A 22 0.76 -1.81 19.03
CA GLY A 22 0.38 -1.34 17.71
C GLY A 22 1.58 -1.11 16.79
N ILE A 23 1.28 -0.70 15.56
CA ILE A 23 2.26 -0.42 14.52
C ILE A 23 3.16 0.75 14.94
N ALA A 24 2.58 1.78 15.57
CA ALA A 24 3.32 2.96 16.00
C ALA A 24 4.30 2.63 17.14
N GLU A 25 3.89 1.76 18.07
CA GLU A 25 4.68 1.35 19.23
C GLU A 25 5.84 0.42 18.82
N ARG A 26 5.66 -0.38 17.77
CA ARG A 26 6.70 -1.29 17.24
C ARG A 26 7.59 -0.65 16.18
N TYR A 27 7.07 0.32 15.44
CA TYR A 27 7.73 1.03 14.36
C TYR A 27 7.41 2.53 14.47
N GLU A 28 8.20 3.24 15.26
CA GLU A 28 7.96 4.65 15.64
C GLU A 28 7.75 5.58 14.43
N ASN A 29 8.43 5.31 13.32
CA ASN A 29 8.34 6.11 12.09
C ASN A 29 7.25 5.64 11.10
N ALA A 30 6.56 4.52 11.36
CA ALA A 30 5.61 3.94 10.40
C ALA A 30 4.40 4.83 10.11
N PRO A 31 3.78 5.52 11.09
CA PRO A 31 2.68 6.45 10.81
C PRO A 31 3.11 7.61 9.91
N GLU A 32 4.29 8.22 10.18
CA GLU A 32 4.83 9.31 9.36
C GLU A 32 5.13 8.85 7.93
N GLN A 33 5.70 7.66 7.77
CA GLN A 33 5.92 7.05 6.47
C GLN A 33 4.60 6.86 5.72
N TRP A 34 3.53 6.46 6.39
CA TRP A 34 2.20 6.32 5.77
C TRP A 34 1.68 7.64 5.18
N LEU A 35 1.83 8.74 5.94
CA LEU A 35 1.43 10.06 5.49
C LEU A 35 2.29 10.55 4.31
N LEU A 36 3.61 10.34 4.39
CA LEU A 36 4.54 10.64 3.29
C LEU A 36 4.21 9.84 2.03
N PHE A 37 3.88 8.55 2.16
CA PHE A 37 3.36 7.74 1.06
C PHE A 37 2.06 8.33 0.50
N GLY A 38 1.14 8.77 1.35
CA GLY A 38 -0.08 9.47 0.92
C GLY A 38 0.21 10.68 0.02
N VAL A 39 1.16 11.53 0.43
CA VAL A 39 1.60 12.68 -0.37
C VAL A 39 2.27 12.23 -1.68
N LEU A 40 3.16 11.24 -1.63
CA LEU A 40 3.83 10.70 -2.81
C LEU A 40 2.81 10.17 -3.84
N ILE A 41 1.82 9.39 -3.39
CA ILE A 41 0.76 8.87 -4.24
C ILE A 41 -0.06 10.02 -4.84
N ALA A 42 -0.43 11.02 -4.04
CA ALA A 42 -1.17 12.18 -4.54
C ALA A 42 -0.41 12.94 -5.63
N VAL A 43 0.90 13.16 -5.45
CA VAL A 43 1.78 13.79 -6.45
C VAL A 43 1.89 12.92 -7.70
N GLY A 44 2.14 11.62 -7.54
CA GLY A 44 2.20 10.67 -8.66
C GLY A 44 0.91 10.62 -9.47
N CYS A 45 -0.24 10.68 -8.79
CA CYS A 45 -1.55 10.77 -9.43
C CYS A 45 -1.77 12.10 -10.14
N ALA A 46 -1.38 13.24 -9.55
CA ALA A 46 -1.51 14.54 -10.21
C ALA A 46 -0.66 14.60 -11.50
N LEU A 47 0.58 14.12 -11.44
CA LEU A 47 1.46 14.03 -12.62
C LEU A 47 0.91 13.05 -13.66
N SER A 48 0.40 11.89 -13.23
CA SER A 48 -0.22 10.90 -14.12
C SER A 48 -1.51 11.43 -14.75
N GLN A 49 -2.30 12.21 -14.02
CA GLN A 49 -3.49 12.87 -14.55
C GLN A 49 -3.11 13.86 -15.65
N PHE A 50 -2.02 14.62 -15.48
CA PHE A 50 -1.49 15.49 -16.53
C PHE A 50 -1.08 14.69 -17.77
N VAL A 51 -0.39 13.55 -17.62
CA VAL A 51 -0.06 12.64 -18.73
C VAL A 51 -1.31 12.20 -19.50
N VAL A 52 -2.39 11.88 -18.80
CA VAL A 52 -3.67 11.49 -19.41
C VAL A 52 -4.32 12.65 -20.18
N LEU A 53 -4.42 13.82 -19.56
CA LEU A 53 -5.07 15.00 -20.16
C LEU A 53 -4.33 15.48 -21.42
N GLU A 54 -3.00 15.48 -21.39
CA GLU A 54 -2.15 15.84 -22.53
C GLU A 54 -1.93 14.68 -23.52
N ARG A 55 -2.54 13.51 -23.27
CA ARG A 55 -2.41 12.28 -24.08
C ARG A 55 -0.96 11.91 -24.39
N LEU A 56 -0.10 12.07 -23.40
CA LEU A 56 1.33 11.78 -23.55
C LEU A 56 1.56 10.27 -23.67
N PRO A 57 2.69 9.85 -24.28
CA PRO A 57 3.05 8.44 -24.38
C PRO A 57 3.08 7.72 -23.02
N GLY A 58 2.62 6.48 -22.99
CA GLY A 58 2.46 5.71 -21.75
C GLY A 58 3.75 5.45 -20.97
N TYR A 59 4.94 5.55 -21.59
CA TYR A 59 6.20 5.40 -20.86
C TYR A 59 6.40 6.48 -19.78
N TRP A 60 5.73 7.64 -19.91
CA TRP A 60 5.79 8.70 -18.89
C TRP A 60 5.23 8.25 -17.54
N PHE A 61 4.25 7.34 -17.50
CA PHE A 61 3.78 6.76 -16.25
C PHE A 61 4.91 6.04 -15.52
N PHE A 62 5.71 5.24 -16.24
CA PHE A 62 6.87 4.57 -15.64
C PHE A 62 7.91 5.57 -15.15
N VAL A 63 8.24 6.58 -15.95
CA VAL A 63 9.20 7.63 -15.56
C VAL A 63 8.77 8.33 -14.28
N ILE A 64 7.50 8.71 -14.16
CA ILE A 64 6.94 9.36 -12.97
C ILE A 64 7.05 8.44 -11.75
N TRP A 65 6.53 7.21 -11.84
CA TRP A 65 6.46 6.32 -10.68
C TRP A 65 7.84 5.82 -10.24
N PHE A 66 8.72 5.41 -11.18
CA PHE A 66 10.09 5.05 -10.84
C PHE A 66 10.88 6.25 -10.31
N GLY A 67 10.67 7.44 -10.88
CA GLY A 67 11.30 8.67 -10.40
C GLY A 67 10.89 9.00 -8.96
N LEU A 68 9.58 8.95 -8.66
CA LEU A 68 9.05 9.23 -7.33
C LEU A 68 9.49 8.20 -6.29
N PHE A 69 9.30 6.90 -6.55
CA PHE A 69 9.72 5.85 -5.61
C PHE A 69 11.23 5.78 -5.47
N GLY A 70 11.99 6.01 -6.55
CA GLY A 70 13.44 6.09 -6.51
C GLY A 70 13.96 7.27 -5.68
N ALA A 71 13.38 8.46 -5.88
CA ALA A 71 13.71 9.65 -5.08
C ALA A 71 13.33 9.48 -3.61
N PHE A 72 12.15 8.93 -3.33
CA PHE A 72 11.69 8.66 -1.98
C PHE A 72 12.56 7.61 -1.27
N GLY A 73 12.84 6.49 -1.91
CA GLY A 73 13.72 5.46 -1.39
C GLY A 73 15.15 5.97 -1.17
N GLY A 74 15.68 6.76 -2.09
CA GLY A 74 16.98 7.42 -1.95
C GLY A 74 17.04 8.42 -0.79
N ALA A 75 16.00 9.23 -0.61
CA ALA A 75 15.88 10.18 0.50
C ALA A 75 15.82 9.46 1.85
N LEU A 76 15.06 8.37 1.95
CA LEU A 76 15.03 7.54 3.15
C LEU A 76 16.39 6.88 3.42
N TYR A 77 17.02 6.33 2.39
CA TYR A 77 18.35 5.71 2.51
C TYR A 77 19.42 6.70 3.01
N TRP A 78 19.36 7.96 2.58
CA TRP A 78 20.27 9.00 3.06
C TRP A 78 19.95 9.50 4.47
N ARG A 79 18.69 9.45 4.89
CA ARG A 79 18.25 9.98 6.19
C ARG A 79 18.34 8.95 7.31
N SER A 80 18.36 7.66 7.00
CA SER A 80 18.29 6.58 7.99
C SER A 80 19.53 5.69 7.96
N ASP A 81 20.28 5.64 9.06
CA ASP A 81 21.32 4.64 9.31
C ASP A 81 20.74 3.22 9.49
N SER A 82 19.41 3.12 9.68
CA SER A 82 18.70 1.86 9.85
C SER A 82 18.17 1.33 8.51
N ARG A 83 18.77 0.23 8.07
CA ARG A 83 18.30 -0.61 6.95
C ARG A 83 17.03 -1.41 7.31
N SER A 84 16.07 -0.83 8.03
CA SER A 84 14.96 -1.59 8.63
C SER A 84 13.79 -1.87 7.69
N TRP A 85 13.88 -1.51 6.41
CA TRP A 85 12.94 -1.96 5.36
C TRP A 85 13.28 -3.37 4.82
N GLY A 86 14.07 -4.16 5.55
CA GLY A 86 14.50 -5.50 5.20
C GLY A 86 14.07 -6.56 6.22
N PRO A 87 13.79 -7.79 5.78
CA PRO A 87 13.22 -8.85 6.62
C PRO A 87 14.11 -9.19 7.81
N GLY A 88 13.48 -9.37 8.98
CA GLY A 88 14.04 -10.20 10.05
C GLY A 88 13.96 -11.67 9.66
N SER A 89 14.86 -12.50 10.20
CA SER A 89 15.06 -13.90 9.78
C SER A 89 13.92 -14.86 10.17
N GLU A 90 12.97 -14.45 11.02
CA GLU A 90 12.00 -15.37 11.63
C GLU A 90 10.52 -15.04 11.37
N ALA A 91 10.21 -13.97 10.61
CA ALA A 91 8.82 -13.54 10.37
C ALA A 91 8.52 -13.19 8.91
N PRO A 92 7.24 -13.25 8.46
CA PRO A 92 6.89 -13.07 7.05
C PRO A 92 7.13 -11.66 6.51
N ASN A 93 8.01 -11.51 5.52
CA ASN A 93 8.33 -10.21 4.94
C ASN A 93 7.13 -9.55 4.23
N VAL A 94 6.46 -8.64 4.93
CA VAL A 94 5.28 -7.90 4.42
C VAL A 94 5.60 -7.10 3.16
N GLY A 95 6.75 -6.43 3.12
CA GLY A 95 7.17 -5.65 1.94
C GLY A 95 7.38 -6.54 0.70
N PHE A 96 8.01 -7.71 0.89
CA PHE A 96 8.18 -8.68 -0.19
C PHE A 96 6.84 -9.28 -0.64
N GLN A 97 5.92 -9.58 0.28
CA GLN A 97 4.57 -10.05 -0.09
C GLN A 97 3.83 -9.02 -0.93
N ILE A 98 3.85 -7.74 -0.52
CA ILE A 98 3.23 -6.66 -1.29
C ILE A 98 3.85 -6.58 -2.68
N LEU A 99 5.19 -6.62 -2.77
CA LEU A 99 5.91 -6.58 -4.03
C LEU A 99 5.55 -7.75 -4.95
N VAL A 100 5.48 -8.98 -4.42
CA VAL A 100 5.16 -10.18 -5.20
C VAL A 100 3.72 -10.13 -5.72
N VAL A 101 2.77 -9.74 -4.88
CA VAL A 101 1.36 -9.59 -5.31
C VAL A 101 1.28 -8.49 -6.38
N TYR A 102 1.90 -7.34 -6.16
CA TYR A 102 1.95 -6.26 -7.16
C TYR A 102 2.60 -6.71 -8.47
N ALA A 103 3.68 -7.47 -8.42
CA ALA A 103 4.36 -8.00 -9.60
C ALA A 103 3.44 -8.89 -10.46
N GLY A 104 2.44 -9.52 -9.84
CA GLY A 104 1.38 -10.24 -10.56
C GLY A 104 0.60 -9.37 -11.56
N ALA A 105 0.53 -8.05 -11.36
CA ALA A 105 -0.07 -7.13 -12.33
C ALA A 105 0.65 -7.16 -13.68
N PHE A 106 1.97 -7.34 -13.71
CA PHE A 106 2.71 -7.47 -14.97
C PHE A 106 2.36 -8.79 -15.67
N ALA A 107 2.31 -9.89 -14.93
CA ALA A 107 1.92 -11.18 -15.48
C ALA A 107 0.52 -11.13 -16.11
N VAL A 108 -0.45 -10.52 -15.42
CA VAL A 108 -1.79 -10.31 -15.97
C VAL A 108 -1.74 -9.47 -17.24
N GLN A 109 -1.00 -8.36 -17.27
CA GLN A 109 -0.85 -7.54 -18.48
C GLN A 109 -0.26 -8.31 -19.66
N PHE A 110 0.76 -9.14 -19.45
CA PHE A 110 1.33 -9.98 -20.52
C PHE A 110 0.33 -11.00 -21.05
N VAL A 111 -0.48 -11.59 -20.16
CA VAL A 111 -1.52 -12.56 -20.54
C VAL A 111 -2.66 -11.89 -21.30
N THR A 112 -3.07 -10.69 -20.90
CA THR A 112 -4.21 -9.99 -21.50
C THR A 112 -3.83 -9.19 -22.74
N ALA A 113 -2.57 -8.79 -22.91
CA ALA A 113 -2.11 -7.92 -24.01
C ALA A 113 -2.60 -8.36 -25.40
N PRO A 114 -2.60 -9.66 -25.78
CA PRO A 114 -3.10 -10.10 -27.09
C PRO A 114 -4.59 -9.82 -27.33
N PHE A 115 -5.38 -9.63 -26.27
CA PHE A 115 -6.83 -9.42 -26.33
C PHE A 115 -7.22 -7.93 -26.31
N LEU A 116 -6.25 -7.02 -26.19
CA LEU A 116 -6.49 -5.59 -26.03
C LEU A 116 -6.00 -4.68 -27.19
N PRO A 117 -5.79 -5.15 -28.44
CA PRO A 117 -5.17 -4.32 -29.49
C PRO A 117 -6.04 -3.11 -29.91
N ASP A 118 -7.35 -3.21 -29.74
CA ASP A 118 -8.31 -2.19 -30.16
C ASP A 118 -8.71 -1.22 -29.03
N LEU A 119 -8.12 -1.34 -27.84
CA LEU A 119 -8.41 -0.41 -26.75
C LEU A 119 -7.86 0.99 -27.08
N GLY A 120 -8.75 1.98 -27.00
CA GLY A 120 -8.35 3.39 -27.04
C GLY A 120 -7.46 3.76 -25.84
N TYR A 121 -6.73 4.86 -25.98
CA TYR A 121 -5.77 5.35 -24.99
C TYR A 121 -6.33 5.40 -23.56
N LEU A 122 -7.51 6.01 -23.37
CA LEU A 122 -8.14 6.15 -22.06
C LEU A 122 -8.54 4.79 -21.46
N SER A 123 -9.13 3.91 -22.26
CA SER A 123 -9.54 2.58 -21.79
C SER A 123 -8.35 1.71 -21.44
N MET A 124 -7.26 1.76 -22.22
CA MET A 124 -6.01 1.08 -21.90
C MET A 124 -5.39 1.62 -20.59
N THR A 125 -5.40 2.94 -20.42
CA THR A 125 -4.89 3.58 -19.20
C THR A 125 -5.73 3.21 -17.97
N ALA A 126 -7.06 3.26 -18.10
CA ALA A 126 -8.01 2.85 -17.07
C ALA A 126 -7.86 1.38 -16.70
N TYR A 127 -7.64 0.51 -17.68
CA TYR A 127 -7.35 -0.90 -17.48
C TYR A 127 -6.08 -1.11 -16.65
N VAL A 128 -4.95 -0.49 -17.04
CA VAL A 128 -3.68 -0.63 -16.34
C VAL A 128 -3.77 -0.07 -14.91
N LEU A 129 -4.34 1.12 -14.75
CA LEU A 129 -4.56 1.73 -13.43
C LEU A 129 -5.45 0.84 -12.56
N GLY A 130 -6.59 0.39 -13.09
CA GLY A 130 -7.53 -0.48 -12.38
C GLY A 130 -6.89 -1.77 -11.90
N LEU A 131 -6.12 -2.43 -12.76
CA LEU A 131 -5.38 -3.65 -12.42
C LEU A 131 -4.34 -3.39 -11.32
N VAL A 132 -3.56 -2.32 -11.44
CA VAL A 132 -2.57 -1.93 -10.42
C VAL A 132 -3.26 -1.72 -9.06
N LEU A 133 -4.37 -1.00 -9.02
CA LEU A 133 -5.10 -0.75 -7.77
C LEU A 133 -5.71 -2.01 -7.18
N VAL A 134 -6.26 -2.91 -8.01
CA VAL A 134 -6.77 -4.21 -7.52
C VAL A 134 -5.64 -5.03 -6.91
N MET A 135 -4.50 -5.15 -7.59
CA MET A 135 -3.38 -5.94 -7.09
C MET A 135 -2.77 -5.34 -5.82
N LEU A 136 -2.62 -4.01 -5.75
CA LEU A 136 -2.21 -3.32 -4.52
C LEU A 136 -3.25 -3.47 -3.39
N GLY A 137 -4.53 -3.42 -3.73
CA GLY A 137 -5.63 -3.64 -2.80
C GLY A 137 -5.55 -5.02 -2.14
N ILE A 138 -5.39 -6.07 -2.96
CA ILE A 138 -5.19 -7.44 -2.49
C ILE A 138 -3.92 -7.54 -1.64
N ALA A 139 -2.82 -6.92 -2.09
CA ALA A 139 -1.56 -6.89 -1.35
C ALA A 139 -1.72 -6.30 0.04
N TYR A 140 -2.51 -5.23 0.19
CA TYR A 140 -2.80 -4.61 1.48
C TYR A 140 -3.61 -5.53 2.38
N VAL A 141 -4.61 -6.25 1.84
CA VAL A 141 -5.37 -7.21 2.64
C VAL A 141 -4.48 -8.36 3.13
N VAL A 142 -3.63 -8.90 2.26
CA VAL A 142 -2.66 -9.95 2.62
C VAL A 142 -1.67 -9.44 3.67
N ALA A 143 -1.18 -8.21 3.52
CA ALA A 143 -0.31 -7.57 4.50
C ALA A 143 -1.01 -7.43 5.86
N GLY A 144 -2.25 -6.94 5.88
CA GLY A 144 -3.05 -6.77 7.10
C GLY A 144 -3.27 -8.07 7.85
N GLU A 145 -3.55 -9.16 7.12
CA GLU A 145 -3.69 -10.49 7.70
C GLU A 145 -2.35 -11.06 8.19
N THR A 146 -1.26 -10.80 7.44
CA THR A 146 0.09 -11.23 7.84
C THR A 146 0.54 -10.59 9.15
N LEU A 147 0.07 -9.38 9.46
CA LEU A 147 0.37 -8.72 10.74
C LEU A 147 -0.12 -9.48 11.97
N LYS A 148 -1.00 -10.49 11.83
CA LYS A 148 -1.33 -11.43 12.92
C LYS A 148 -0.13 -12.24 13.38
N ALA A 149 0.75 -12.65 12.46
CA ALA A 149 2.00 -13.35 12.80
C ALA A 149 2.99 -12.45 13.55
N TYR A 150 2.79 -11.13 13.48
CA TYR A 150 3.56 -10.14 14.23
C TYR A 150 2.90 -9.74 15.56
N HIS A 151 1.76 -10.33 15.91
CA HIS A 151 0.94 -9.95 17.07
C HIS A 151 0.59 -8.46 17.10
N ILE A 152 0.34 -7.85 15.94
CA ILE A 152 -0.12 -6.46 15.87
C ILE A 152 -1.61 -6.40 16.20
N ARG A 153 -1.99 -5.40 17.02
CA ARG A 153 -3.37 -5.14 17.43
C ARG A 153 -4.34 -5.07 16.25
N ASP A 154 -5.52 -5.67 16.42
CA ASP A 154 -6.59 -5.75 15.41
C ASP A 154 -6.92 -4.40 14.77
N ARG A 155 -6.98 -3.36 15.60
CA ARG A 155 -7.30 -2.00 15.18
C ARG A 155 -6.37 -1.52 14.07
N ASP A 156 -5.08 -1.79 14.16
CA ASP A 156 -4.10 -1.30 13.18
C ASP A 156 -4.14 -2.10 11.88
N ARG A 157 -4.48 -3.39 11.97
CA ARG A 157 -4.68 -4.23 10.79
C ARG A 157 -5.85 -3.75 9.95
N TYR A 158 -6.89 -3.17 10.55
CA TYR A 158 -8.01 -2.59 9.81
C TYR A 158 -7.62 -1.41 8.92
N ALA A 159 -6.53 -0.69 9.23
CA ALA A 159 -6.03 0.34 8.33
C ALA A 159 -5.62 -0.26 6.97
N LEU A 160 -4.94 -1.41 6.99
CA LEU A 160 -4.58 -2.15 5.78
C LEU A 160 -5.80 -2.74 5.08
N HIS A 161 -6.75 -3.34 5.81
CA HIS A 161 -7.98 -3.87 5.21
C HIS A 161 -8.83 -2.79 4.55
N ALA A 162 -9.00 -1.64 5.20
CA ALA A 162 -9.75 -0.51 4.67
C ALA A 162 -9.07 0.08 3.41
N GLY A 163 -7.75 0.26 3.45
CA GLY A 163 -6.97 0.69 2.29
C GLY A 163 -7.04 -0.32 1.14
N GLY A 164 -6.98 -1.61 1.47
CA GLY A 164 -7.10 -2.70 0.52
C GLY A 164 -8.45 -2.72 -0.19
N ALA A 165 -9.54 -2.62 0.58
CA ALA A 165 -10.90 -2.55 0.05
C ALA A 165 -11.13 -1.28 -0.79
N LEU A 166 -10.59 -0.13 -0.34
CA LEU A 166 -10.65 1.13 -1.08
C LEU A 166 -9.97 1.03 -2.45
N MET A 167 -8.73 0.53 -2.48
CA MET A 167 -7.97 0.38 -3.72
C MET A 167 -8.60 -0.66 -4.65
N ALA A 168 -9.01 -1.81 -4.14
CA ALA A 168 -9.67 -2.82 -4.96
C ALA A 168 -11.02 -2.33 -5.52
N GLY A 169 -11.84 -1.68 -4.68
CA GLY A 169 -13.12 -1.10 -5.10
C GLY A 169 -12.95 -0.03 -6.19
N LEU A 170 -12.00 0.90 -6.00
CA LEU A 170 -11.73 1.91 -7.01
C LEU A 170 -11.10 1.32 -8.27
N GLY A 171 -10.20 0.33 -8.12
CA GLY A 171 -9.58 -0.38 -9.24
C GLY A 171 -10.59 -1.14 -10.11
N ILE A 172 -11.68 -1.62 -9.51
CA ILE A 172 -12.83 -2.18 -10.24
C ILE A 172 -13.66 -1.05 -10.87
N ALA A 173 -13.93 0.04 -10.14
CA ALA A 173 -14.76 1.12 -10.64
C ALA A 173 -14.15 1.83 -11.86
N ILE A 174 -12.84 2.10 -11.85
CA ILE A 174 -12.14 2.87 -12.89
C ILE A 174 -12.40 2.33 -14.31
N PRO A 175 -12.14 1.04 -14.63
CA PRO A 175 -12.40 0.52 -15.97
C PRO A 175 -13.89 0.36 -16.29
N ASN A 176 -14.78 0.28 -15.29
CA ASN A 176 -16.21 0.02 -15.48
C ASN A 176 -17.09 1.28 -15.51
N VAL A 177 -16.56 2.44 -15.13
CA VAL A 177 -17.30 3.71 -15.07
C VAL A 177 -16.64 4.69 -16.03
N GLU A 178 -17.32 5.02 -17.13
CA GLU A 178 -16.76 5.79 -18.25
C GLU A 178 -16.12 7.14 -17.84
N PRO A 179 -16.73 7.97 -16.96
CA PRO A 179 -16.06 9.18 -16.46
C PRO A 179 -14.71 8.93 -15.76
N LEU A 180 -14.52 7.76 -15.14
CA LEU A 180 -13.27 7.42 -14.47
C LEU A 180 -12.16 6.97 -15.44
N HIS A 181 -12.47 6.76 -16.73
CA HIS A 181 -11.43 6.47 -17.72
C HIS A 181 -10.49 7.66 -17.89
N GLU A 182 -11.04 8.88 -17.82
CA GLU A 182 -10.29 10.12 -17.88
C GLU A 182 -9.84 10.59 -16.49
N TRP A 183 -10.70 10.49 -15.49
CA TRP A 183 -10.48 11.09 -14.16
C TRP A 183 -9.98 10.11 -13.09
N GLY A 184 -9.58 8.89 -13.48
CA GLY A 184 -9.21 7.83 -12.54
C GLY A 184 -8.06 8.20 -11.58
N PHE A 185 -7.02 8.87 -12.07
CA PHE A 185 -5.92 9.33 -11.21
C PHE A 185 -6.36 10.47 -10.28
N ALA A 186 -7.14 11.42 -10.79
CA ALA A 186 -7.71 12.51 -10.01
C ALA A 186 -8.70 12.03 -8.93
N ALA A 187 -9.37 10.89 -9.15
CA ALA A 187 -10.19 10.24 -8.14
C ALA A 187 -9.32 9.52 -7.10
N PHE A 188 -8.33 8.75 -7.54
CA PHE A 188 -7.51 7.92 -6.66
C PHE A 188 -6.59 8.74 -5.74
N GLY A 189 -5.84 9.71 -6.27
CA GLY A 189 -4.83 10.45 -5.52
C GLY A 189 -5.36 11.12 -4.25
N PRO A 190 -6.39 12.00 -4.34
CA PRO A 190 -7.01 12.64 -3.19
C PRO A 190 -7.65 11.63 -2.23
N LEU A 191 -8.32 10.61 -2.74
CA LEU A 191 -8.97 9.60 -1.92
C LEU A 191 -7.94 8.79 -1.10
N TYR A 192 -6.82 8.42 -1.72
CA TYR A 192 -5.72 7.76 -1.05
C TYR A 192 -5.04 8.68 -0.03
N LEU A 193 -4.88 9.97 -0.33
CA LEU A 193 -4.34 10.94 0.64
C LEU A 193 -5.25 11.10 1.86
N VAL A 194 -6.57 11.15 1.66
CA VAL A 194 -7.55 11.17 2.76
C VAL A 194 -7.43 9.88 3.58
N TYR A 195 -7.37 8.73 2.93
CA TYR A 195 -7.15 7.44 3.61
C TYR A 195 -5.84 7.42 4.42
N ALA A 196 -4.73 7.89 3.85
CA ALA A 196 -3.44 7.94 4.52
C ALA A 196 -3.46 8.91 5.72
N THR A 197 -4.13 10.04 5.58
CA THR A 197 -4.30 11.03 6.67
C THR A 197 -5.16 10.46 7.80
N VAL A 198 -6.28 9.83 7.48
CA VAL A 198 -7.15 9.16 8.46
C VAL A 198 -6.39 8.04 9.18
N THR A 199 -5.62 7.25 8.44
CA THR A 199 -4.77 6.19 8.99
C THR A 199 -3.72 6.76 9.92
N TYR A 200 -3.01 7.82 9.52
CA TYR A 200 -2.05 8.51 10.36
C TYR A 200 -2.68 8.98 11.68
N LEU A 201 -3.82 9.66 11.62
CA LEU A 201 -4.53 10.13 12.82
C LEU A 201 -5.02 8.97 13.70
N MET A 202 -5.43 7.87 13.08
CA MET A 202 -5.90 6.68 13.80
C MET A 202 -4.74 5.97 14.53
N LEU A 203 -3.57 5.89 13.90
CA LEU A 203 -2.39 5.24 14.46
C LEU A 203 -1.68 6.11 15.52
N THR A 204 -1.76 7.43 15.42
CA THR A 204 -1.13 8.38 16.36
C THR A 204 -2.01 8.80 17.53
N ARG A 205 -3.33 8.57 17.47
CA ARG A 205 -4.23 8.77 18.61
C ARG A 205 -4.16 7.55 19.55
N THR A 206 -3.18 7.57 20.44
CA THR A 206 -3.08 6.73 21.65
C THR A 206 -3.74 7.41 22.84
#